data_AF-A0A1Y1XM16-F1
#
_entry.id   AF-A0A1Y1XM16-F1
#
_cell.length_a   1.000
_cell.length_b   1.000
_cell.length_c   1.000
_cell.angle_alpha   90.00
_cell.angle_beta   90.00
_cell.angle_gamma   90.00
#
_symmetry.space_group_name_H-M   'P 1'
#
loop_
_entity.id
_entity.type
_entity.pdbx_description
1 polymer ?
#
loop_
_entity_poly.entity_id
_entity_poly.type
_entity_poly.pdbx_seq_one_letter_code
_entity_poly.pdbx_strand_id
1 'polypeptide(L)'
;MSSFQTGTKAAVLAAISFSIPSLVSTYRERLGLTELKVSKAKFNENVLFKYQVPELKVLSPYYTVVTHMFHHKDLEHFLWNMYTLTSSTLYLDVGFEQTAFLFIGGGITGLLTHIFKWKSKLTLSPEPADNINSVSVMDTLLPKELPQGLSKIINEDNFKNVRDSYNQVRNQLTNKVFSICGSSAGVYALVGAETVQIVCDLFKTIFGHGNSRRRKSIKNKESEYGREEAEEEEEDKNKQVDKLVTLEVNAFSRVNWLIAEILALLRSNESLKHDKILNLAHMNGFIFGATVMVIWKLQNLFGISL
;
A
#
# COMPACT_ATOMS: atom_id res chain seq x y z
N MET A 1 19.00 15.72 -15.76
CA MET A 1 18.14 15.99 -14.57
C MET A 1 16.69 16.33 -14.94
N SER A 2 16.39 17.07 -16.03
CA SER A 2 15.01 17.43 -16.40
C SER A 2 14.11 16.24 -16.80
N SER A 3 14.68 15.17 -17.37
CA SER A 3 13.91 13.98 -17.82
C SER A 3 13.34 13.14 -16.67
N PHE A 4 14.10 12.99 -15.57
CA PHE A 4 13.67 12.23 -14.39
C PHE A 4 12.49 12.91 -13.69
N GLN A 5 12.60 14.21 -13.41
CA GLN A 5 11.51 15.01 -12.81
C GLN A 5 10.25 15.00 -13.66
N THR A 6 10.40 15.10 -14.98
CA THR A 6 9.27 15.03 -15.91
C THR A 6 8.64 13.64 -15.88
N GLY A 7 9.45 12.57 -15.85
CA GLY A 7 8.97 11.19 -15.74
C GLY A 7 8.24 10.90 -14.43
N THR A 8 8.79 11.34 -13.29
CA THR A 8 8.17 11.20 -11.97
C THR A 8 6.82 11.90 -11.91
N LYS A 9 6.73 13.14 -12.40
CA LYS A 9 5.45 13.87 -12.49
C LYS A 9 4.46 13.17 -13.42
N ALA A 10 4.92 12.63 -14.55
CA ALA A 10 4.07 11.87 -15.46
C ALA A 10 3.51 10.60 -14.82
N ALA A 11 4.28 9.90 -13.98
CA ALA A 11 3.80 8.72 -13.26
C ALA A 11 2.70 9.07 -12.24
N VAL A 12 2.87 10.16 -11.49
CA VAL A 12 1.85 10.67 -10.56
C VAL A 12 0.57 11.05 -11.32
N LEU A 13 0.70 11.82 -12.40
CA LEU A 13 -0.43 12.23 -13.23
C LEU A 13 -1.15 11.02 -13.83
N ALA A 14 -0.42 10.02 -14.32
CA ALA A 14 -1.01 8.79 -14.83
C ALA A 14 -1.83 8.07 -13.75
N ALA A 15 -1.26 7.88 -12.55
CA ALA A 15 -1.94 7.21 -11.45
C ALA A 15 -3.21 7.97 -11.00
N ILE A 16 -3.15 9.29 -10.87
CA ILE A 16 -4.33 10.12 -10.57
C ILE A 16 -5.38 9.98 -11.67
N SER A 17 -4.96 10.11 -12.93
CA SER A 17 -5.87 10.07 -14.09
C SER A 17 -6.61 8.74 -14.20
N PHE A 18 -5.93 7.62 -13.94
CA PHE A 18 -6.56 6.31 -13.94
C PHE A 18 -7.55 6.10 -12.79
N SER A 19 -7.45 6.87 -11.70
CA SER A 19 -8.40 6.83 -10.59
C SER A 19 -9.64 7.71 -10.77
N ILE A 20 -9.61 8.68 -11.69
CA ILE A 20 -10.76 9.56 -11.96
C ILE A 20 -12.01 8.77 -12.37
N PRO A 21 -11.95 7.80 -13.31
CA PRO A 21 -13.12 7.00 -13.67
C PRO A 21 -13.77 6.30 -12.48
N SER A 22 -12.96 5.84 -11.53
CA SER A 22 -13.46 5.24 -10.28
C SER A 22 -14.25 6.24 -9.45
N LEU A 23 -13.70 7.44 -9.22
CA LEU A 23 -14.39 8.48 -8.46
C LEU A 23 -15.69 8.91 -9.13
N VAL A 24 -15.66 9.11 -10.44
CA VAL A 24 -16.85 9.45 -11.23
C VAL A 24 -17.89 8.35 -11.06
N SER A 25 -17.52 7.08 -11.19
CA SER A 25 -18.44 5.94 -11.00
C SER A 25 -19.01 5.86 -9.57
N THR A 26 -18.19 6.11 -8.54
CA THR A 26 -18.59 6.08 -7.13
C THR A 26 -19.54 7.24 -6.78
N TYR A 27 -19.28 8.43 -7.30
CA TYR A 27 -19.97 9.68 -6.95
C TYR A 27 -20.97 10.18 -7.99
N ARG A 28 -21.20 9.45 -9.08
CA ARG A 28 -22.05 9.86 -10.22
C ARG A 28 -23.42 10.40 -9.82
N GLU A 29 -24.10 9.80 -8.85
CA GLU A 29 -25.42 10.25 -8.38
C GLU A 29 -25.34 11.63 -7.71
N ARG A 30 -24.29 11.86 -6.91
CA ARG A 30 -24.05 13.17 -6.28
C ARG A 30 -23.62 14.23 -7.28
N LEU A 31 -23.02 13.83 -8.39
CA LEU A 31 -22.60 14.70 -9.49
C LEU A 31 -23.72 14.96 -10.51
N GLY A 32 -24.92 14.38 -10.33
CA GLY A 32 -26.01 14.48 -11.31
C GLY A 32 -25.76 13.70 -12.61
N LEU A 33 -24.79 12.78 -12.62
CA LEU A 33 -24.39 11.96 -13.78
C LEU A 33 -25.16 10.63 -13.78
N THR A 34 -26.49 10.68 -13.91
CA THR A 34 -27.35 9.49 -13.85
C THR A 34 -27.39 8.69 -15.15
N GLU A 35 -27.05 9.30 -16.29
CA GLU A 35 -27.14 8.69 -17.64
C GLU A 35 -25.80 8.15 -18.18
N LEU A 36 -24.95 7.60 -17.32
CA LEU A 36 -23.71 6.98 -17.81
C LEU A 36 -24.02 5.68 -18.57
N LYS A 37 -23.48 5.54 -19.80
CA LYS A 37 -23.59 4.34 -20.65
C LYS A 37 -23.14 3.05 -19.95
N VAL A 38 -22.25 3.16 -18.96
CA VAL A 38 -21.73 2.04 -18.18
C VAL A 38 -22.38 2.05 -16.79
N SER A 39 -23.04 0.95 -16.43
CA SER A 39 -23.61 0.79 -15.09
C SER A 39 -22.50 0.63 -14.04
N LYS A 40 -22.79 1.02 -12.79
CA LYS A 40 -21.85 0.88 -11.65
C LYS A 40 -21.41 -0.58 -11.46
N ALA A 41 -22.33 -1.53 -11.60
CA ALA A 41 -22.02 -2.96 -11.53
C ALA A 41 -21.02 -3.40 -12.61
N LYS A 42 -21.29 -3.03 -13.87
CA LYS A 42 -20.38 -3.33 -14.99
C LYS A 42 -19.03 -2.65 -14.83
N PHE A 43 -18.99 -1.41 -14.32
CA PHE A 43 -17.72 -0.76 -14.00
C PHE A 43 -16.93 -1.55 -12.94
N ASN A 44 -17.59 -1.90 -11.84
CA ASN A 44 -16.99 -2.62 -10.73
C ASN A 44 -16.46 -4.02 -11.11
N GLU A 45 -17.04 -4.70 -12.09
CA GLU A 45 -16.52 -5.96 -12.63
C GLU A 45 -15.15 -5.81 -13.30
N ASN A 46 -14.84 -4.64 -13.85
CA ASN A 46 -13.59 -4.35 -14.56
C ASN A 46 -12.53 -3.67 -13.68
N VAL A 47 -12.87 -3.27 -12.45
CA VAL A 47 -11.93 -2.58 -11.56
C VAL A 47 -11.74 -3.25 -10.22
N LEU A 48 -12.66 -4.10 -9.76
CA LEU A 48 -12.48 -4.80 -8.48
C LEU A 48 -11.76 -6.13 -8.69
N PHE A 49 -10.73 -6.37 -7.88
CA PHE A 49 -10.18 -7.72 -7.78
C PHE A 49 -11.04 -8.54 -6.83
N LYS A 50 -11.65 -9.62 -7.32
CA LYS A 50 -12.52 -10.50 -6.55
C LYS A 50 -11.95 -11.90 -6.50
N TYR A 51 -11.93 -12.49 -5.31
CA TYR A 51 -11.54 -13.88 -5.13
C TYR A 51 -12.39 -14.54 -4.06
N GLN A 52 -12.50 -15.86 -4.16
CA GLN A 52 -13.33 -16.69 -3.30
C GLN A 52 -12.47 -17.60 -2.44
N VAL A 53 -12.85 -17.75 -1.17
CA VAL A 53 -12.24 -18.63 -0.15
C VAL A 53 -13.30 -19.66 0.26
N PRO A 54 -12.97 -20.95 0.47
CA PRO A 54 -11.63 -21.51 0.68
C PRO A 54 -10.84 -21.90 -0.58
N GLU A 55 -11.48 -22.06 -1.74
CA GLU A 55 -10.85 -22.59 -2.97
C GLU A 55 -9.79 -21.68 -3.61
N LEU A 56 -9.65 -20.43 -3.13
CA LEU A 56 -8.81 -19.38 -3.75
C LEU A 56 -9.10 -19.19 -5.24
N LYS A 57 -10.37 -19.25 -5.61
CA LYS A 57 -10.83 -19.02 -6.98
C LYS A 57 -10.86 -17.53 -7.27
N VAL A 58 -10.05 -17.07 -8.21
CA VAL A 58 -10.15 -15.69 -8.73
C VAL A 58 -11.42 -15.59 -9.57
N LEU A 59 -12.28 -14.63 -9.22
CA LEU A 59 -13.58 -14.41 -9.86
C LEU A 59 -13.55 -13.25 -10.85
N SER A 60 -12.59 -12.34 -10.72
CA SER A 60 -12.42 -11.19 -11.61
C SER A 60 -11.43 -11.47 -12.73
N PRO A 61 -11.51 -10.76 -13.87
CA PRO A 61 -10.52 -10.85 -14.94
C PRO A 61 -9.10 -10.51 -14.45
N TYR A 62 -8.06 -11.15 -15.02
CA TYR A 62 -6.68 -11.00 -14.51
C TYR A 62 -6.14 -9.57 -14.53
N TYR A 63 -6.59 -8.70 -15.45
CA TYR A 63 -6.17 -7.30 -15.45
C TYR A 63 -6.59 -6.54 -14.18
N THR A 64 -7.57 -7.06 -13.43
CA THR A 64 -7.97 -6.50 -12.12
C THR A 64 -6.89 -6.60 -11.05
N VAL A 65 -5.87 -7.45 -11.25
CA VAL A 65 -4.64 -7.44 -10.44
C VAL A 65 -3.97 -6.08 -10.44
N VAL A 66 -4.13 -5.28 -11.48
CA VAL A 66 -3.61 -3.90 -11.55
C VAL A 66 -4.73 -2.87 -11.42
N THR A 67 -5.86 -3.06 -12.10
CA THR A 67 -6.92 -2.02 -12.13
C THR A 67 -7.58 -1.77 -10.78
N HIS A 68 -7.51 -2.71 -9.83
CA HIS A 68 -7.99 -2.51 -8.46
C HIS A 68 -7.28 -1.40 -7.70
N MET A 69 -6.03 -1.11 -8.06
CA MET A 69 -5.26 -0.04 -7.44
C MET A 69 -5.83 1.33 -7.76
N PHE A 70 -6.53 1.46 -8.89
CA PHE A 70 -7.13 2.72 -9.31
C PHE A 70 -8.59 2.86 -8.86
N HIS A 71 -9.13 1.87 -8.14
CA HIS A 71 -10.45 1.96 -7.53
C HIS A 71 -10.35 2.35 -6.06
N HIS A 72 -11.09 3.36 -5.62
CA HIS A 72 -11.09 3.83 -4.23
C HIS A 72 -12.49 3.73 -3.64
N LYS A 73 -12.56 3.33 -2.37
CA LYS A 73 -13.83 3.13 -1.64
C LYS A 73 -14.61 4.43 -1.49
N ASP A 74 -13.89 5.51 -1.17
CA ASP A 74 -14.43 6.83 -0.92
C ASP A 74 -13.39 7.92 -1.27
N LEU A 75 -13.85 9.17 -1.27
CA LEU A 75 -13.08 10.36 -1.64
C LEU A 75 -11.98 10.62 -0.63
N GLU A 76 -12.23 10.39 0.66
CA GLU A 76 -11.22 10.59 1.71
C GLU A 76 -10.04 9.62 1.50
N HIS A 77 -10.33 8.33 1.28
CA HIS A 77 -9.32 7.32 0.95
C HIS A 77 -8.55 7.66 -0.32
N PHE A 78 -9.24 8.18 -1.34
CA PHE A 78 -8.58 8.68 -2.55
C PHE A 78 -7.64 9.86 -2.26
N LEU A 79 -8.10 10.89 -1.55
CA LEU A 79 -7.32 12.09 -1.28
C LEU A 79 -6.06 11.77 -0.49
N TRP A 80 -6.17 10.95 0.56
CA TRP A 80 -5.00 10.52 1.34
C TRP A 80 -4.00 9.72 0.50
N ASN A 81 -4.49 8.81 -0.34
CA ASN A 81 -3.62 8.05 -1.24
C ASN A 81 -2.92 8.94 -2.26
N MET A 82 -3.62 9.91 -2.86
CA MET A 82 -3.03 10.80 -3.85
C MET A 82 -2.06 11.80 -3.23
N TYR A 83 -2.36 12.30 -2.03
CA TYR A 83 -1.44 13.15 -1.27
C TYR A 83 -0.13 12.42 -0.97
N THR A 84 -0.22 11.20 -0.43
CA THR A 84 0.96 10.40 -0.09
C THR A 84 1.71 9.96 -1.35
N LEU A 85 1.00 9.50 -2.39
CA LEU A 85 1.58 9.21 -3.70
C LEU A 85 2.38 10.41 -4.22
N THR A 86 1.77 11.59 -4.27
CA THR A 86 2.40 12.80 -4.83
C THR A 86 3.60 13.22 -3.99
N SER A 87 3.43 13.36 -2.68
CA SER A 87 4.50 13.82 -1.78
C SER A 87 5.70 12.87 -1.77
N SER A 88 5.50 11.56 -1.60
CA SER A 88 6.57 10.57 -1.59
C SER A 88 7.27 10.46 -2.94
N THR A 89 6.50 10.49 -4.03
CA THR A 89 7.05 10.34 -5.39
C THR A 89 7.86 11.56 -5.80
N LEU A 90 7.40 12.77 -5.49
CA LEU A 90 8.14 14.01 -5.76
C LEU A 90 9.42 14.11 -4.92
N TYR A 91 9.43 13.58 -3.70
CA TYR A 91 10.65 13.49 -2.90
C TYR A 91 11.65 12.48 -3.50
N LEU A 92 11.17 11.32 -3.94
CA LEU A 92 12.00 10.26 -4.51
C LEU A 92 12.66 10.65 -5.83
N ASP A 93 11.91 11.30 -6.74
CA ASP A 93 12.39 11.78 -8.05
C ASP A 93 13.18 10.73 -8.87
N VAL A 94 12.67 9.50 -8.88
CA VAL A 94 13.32 8.31 -9.48
C VAL A 94 13.01 8.10 -10.97
N GLY A 95 12.21 8.96 -11.58
CA GLY A 95 11.72 8.81 -12.95
C GLY A 95 10.50 7.91 -13.09
N PHE A 96 9.93 7.87 -14.30
CA PHE A 96 8.64 7.21 -14.56
C PHE A 96 8.67 5.71 -14.26
N GLU A 97 9.64 4.98 -14.81
CA GLU A 97 9.70 3.52 -14.75
C GLU A 97 9.88 3.02 -13.31
N GLN A 98 10.80 3.64 -12.57
CA GLN A 98 11.06 3.28 -11.18
C GLN A 98 9.87 3.61 -10.27
N THR A 99 9.20 4.76 -10.47
CA THR A 99 7.97 5.09 -9.77
C THR A 99 6.86 4.08 -10.09
N ALA A 100 6.65 3.76 -11.37
CA ALA A 100 5.63 2.81 -11.79
C ALA A 100 5.90 1.40 -11.23
N PHE A 101 7.16 0.96 -11.24
CA PHE A 101 7.58 -0.32 -10.68
C PHE A 101 7.31 -0.39 -9.17
N LEU A 102 7.71 0.62 -8.40
CA LEU A 102 7.45 0.69 -6.96
C LEU A 102 5.96 0.66 -6.66
N PHE A 103 5.18 1.48 -7.36
CA PHE A 103 3.75 1.59 -7.15
C PHE A 103 3.02 0.28 -7.48
N ILE A 104 3.18 -0.23 -8.71
CA ILE A 104 2.50 -1.45 -9.18
C ILE A 104 2.99 -2.67 -8.40
N GLY A 105 4.30 -2.81 -8.19
CA GLY A 105 4.89 -3.91 -7.44
C GLY A 105 4.41 -3.94 -5.97
N GLY A 106 4.31 -2.77 -5.34
CA GLY A 106 3.72 -2.63 -4.00
C GLY A 106 2.25 -3.05 -3.95
N GLY A 107 1.45 -2.63 -4.94
CA GLY A 107 0.04 -3.01 -5.05
C GLY A 107 -0.15 -4.52 -5.22
N ILE A 108 0.61 -5.14 -6.11
CA ILE A 108 0.61 -6.60 -6.32
C ILE A 108 1.06 -7.32 -5.04
N THR A 109 2.08 -6.82 -4.35
CA THR A 109 2.56 -7.41 -3.09
C THR A 109 1.49 -7.37 -1.99
N GLY A 110 0.79 -6.24 -1.86
CA GLY A 110 -0.36 -6.12 -0.94
C GLY A 110 -1.50 -7.05 -1.30
N LEU A 111 -1.81 -7.20 -2.59
CA LEU A 111 -2.82 -8.14 -3.08
C LEU A 111 -2.46 -9.59 -2.73
N LEU A 112 -1.23 -10.02 -3.03
CA LEU A 112 -0.75 -11.36 -2.69
C LEU A 112 -0.78 -11.62 -1.19
N THR A 113 -0.40 -10.62 -0.40
CA THR A 113 -0.47 -10.68 1.07
C THR A 113 -1.89 -10.96 1.56
N HIS A 114 -2.87 -10.26 0.99
CA HIS A 114 -4.27 -10.48 1.31
C HIS A 114 -4.71 -11.91 0.96
N ILE A 115 -4.34 -12.43 -0.22
CA ILE A 115 -4.66 -13.80 -0.66
C ILE A 115 -4.00 -14.86 0.23
N PHE A 116 -2.69 -14.76 0.46
CA PHE A 116 -1.90 -15.76 1.20
C PHE A 116 -2.26 -15.83 2.68
N LYS A 117 -2.66 -14.71 3.30
CA LYS A 117 -3.11 -14.74 4.70
C LYS A 117 -4.36 -15.60 4.88
N TRP A 118 -5.28 -15.54 3.91
CA TRP A 118 -6.45 -16.40 3.89
C TRP A 118 -6.08 -17.86 3.59
N LYS A 119 -5.14 -18.13 2.67
CA LYS A 119 -4.61 -19.48 2.43
C LYS A 119 -4.00 -20.12 3.69
N SER A 120 -3.12 -19.38 4.38
CA SER A 120 -2.43 -19.84 5.58
C SER A 120 -3.40 -20.21 6.71
N LYS A 121 -4.49 -19.45 6.85
CA LYS A 121 -5.54 -19.72 7.84
C LYS A 121 -6.35 -20.98 7.51
N LEU A 122 -6.50 -21.31 6.21
CA LEU A 122 -7.13 -22.56 5.79
C LEU A 122 -6.21 -23.76 6.05
N THR A 123 -4.92 -23.64 5.75
CA THR A 123 -3.94 -24.74 5.95
C THR A 123 -3.66 -25.06 7.42
N LEU A 124 -3.91 -24.11 8.33
CA LEU A 124 -3.77 -24.32 9.79
C LEU A 124 -4.97 -25.03 10.44
N SER A 125 -6.00 -25.38 9.67
CA SER A 125 -7.08 -26.28 10.09
C SER A 125 -7.00 -27.51 9.18
N PRO A 126 -6.21 -28.53 9.53
CA PRO A 126 -6.05 -29.70 8.69
C PRO A 126 -7.30 -30.57 8.83
N GLU A 127 -8.28 -30.36 7.97
CA GLU A 127 -9.08 -31.48 7.46
C GLU A 127 -9.09 -31.40 5.93
N PRO A 128 -8.71 -32.48 5.24
CA PRO A 128 -8.78 -32.53 3.79
C PRO A 128 -10.26 -32.68 3.40
N ALA A 129 -10.80 -31.67 2.72
CA ALA A 129 -12.05 -31.85 2.00
C ALA A 129 -11.69 -32.14 0.54
N ASP A 130 -11.82 -33.40 0.16
CA ASP A 130 -11.87 -33.84 -1.22
C ASP A 130 -12.96 -33.06 -2.00
N ASN A 131 -12.64 -32.76 -3.26
CA ASN A 131 -13.48 -32.19 -4.31
C ASN A 131 -15.00 -32.20 -4.04
N ILE A 132 -15.60 -31.03 -3.82
CA ILE A 132 -17.05 -30.84 -4.00
C ILE A 132 -17.30 -29.55 -4.79
N ASN A 133 -18.06 -29.71 -5.87
CA ASN A 133 -18.54 -28.73 -6.86
C ASN A 133 -18.75 -27.27 -6.42
N SER A 134 -18.48 -26.36 -7.36
CA SER A 134 -18.54 -24.88 -7.24
C SER A 134 -19.92 -24.22 -7.07
N VAL A 135 -20.93 -24.95 -6.60
CA VAL A 135 -22.20 -24.38 -6.15
C VAL A 135 -22.28 -24.69 -4.67
N SER A 136 -22.44 -23.67 -3.83
CA SER A 136 -22.63 -23.78 -2.38
C SER A 136 -23.75 -24.79 -2.05
N VAL A 137 -23.45 -26.09 -2.02
CA VAL A 137 -24.41 -27.15 -1.67
C VAL A 137 -24.96 -26.91 -0.26
N MET A 138 -24.20 -26.19 0.58
CA MET A 138 -24.57 -25.90 1.96
C MET A 138 -25.58 -24.78 2.17
N ASP A 139 -25.83 -23.87 1.23
CA ASP A 139 -26.99 -22.96 1.35
C ASP A 139 -28.33 -23.74 1.24
N THR A 140 -28.28 -24.95 0.68
CA THR A 140 -29.40 -25.90 0.59
C THR A 140 -29.48 -26.88 1.76
N LEU A 141 -28.34 -27.27 2.36
CA LEU A 141 -28.27 -28.30 3.40
C LEU A 141 -28.25 -27.75 4.83
N LEU A 142 -27.80 -26.52 5.05
CA LEU A 142 -27.75 -25.88 6.36
C LEU A 142 -28.57 -24.58 6.35
N PRO A 143 -29.64 -24.47 7.17
CA PRO A 143 -30.47 -23.27 7.21
C PRO A 143 -29.66 -22.02 7.61
N LYS A 144 -30.13 -20.82 7.23
CA LYS A 144 -29.39 -19.60 7.54
C LYS A 144 -29.29 -19.31 9.04
N GLU A 145 -30.15 -19.90 9.84
CA GLU A 145 -30.17 -19.78 11.29
C GLU A 145 -30.50 -21.14 11.88
N LEU A 146 -29.92 -21.44 13.05
CA LEU A 146 -30.28 -22.63 13.82
C LEU A 146 -31.77 -22.51 14.22
N PRO A 147 -32.61 -23.55 14.03
CA PRO A 147 -34.01 -23.48 14.43
C PRO A 147 -34.16 -23.07 15.90
N GLN A 148 -34.90 -21.99 16.16
CA GLN A 148 -35.15 -21.49 17.53
C GLN A 148 -35.84 -22.53 18.42
N GLY A 149 -36.44 -23.58 17.85
CA GLY A 149 -36.99 -24.72 18.60
C GLY A 149 -35.94 -25.55 19.35
N LEU A 150 -34.67 -25.54 18.94
CA LEU A 150 -33.59 -26.29 19.60
C LEU A 150 -33.23 -25.70 20.98
N SER A 151 -33.40 -24.40 21.20
CA SER A 151 -33.17 -23.78 22.51
C SER A 151 -34.24 -24.11 23.54
N LYS A 152 -35.36 -24.71 23.11
CA LYS A 152 -36.41 -25.22 24.00
C LYS A 152 -36.15 -26.64 24.50
N ILE A 153 -35.22 -27.36 23.86
CA ILE A 153 -34.90 -28.77 24.13
C ILE A 153 -33.55 -28.90 24.85
N ILE A 154 -32.64 -27.95 24.62
CA ILE A 154 -31.26 -27.98 25.12
C ILE A 154 -31.06 -26.78 26.05
N ASN A 155 -30.43 -27.01 27.21
CA ASN A 155 -30.06 -25.95 28.15
C ASN A 155 -29.23 -24.85 27.49
N GLU A 156 -29.34 -23.62 27.98
CA GLU A 156 -28.82 -22.39 27.35
C GLU A 156 -27.31 -22.43 27.04
N ASP A 157 -26.49 -22.95 27.96
CA ASP A 157 -25.04 -23.08 27.77
C ASP A 157 -24.67 -24.11 26.68
N ASN A 158 -25.41 -25.22 26.63
CA ASN A 158 -25.23 -26.25 25.60
C ASN A 158 -25.75 -25.77 24.25
N PHE A 159 -26.83 -25.01 24.22
CA PHE A 159 -27.35 -24.38 23.01
C PHE A 159 -26.37 -23.36 22.44
N LYS A 160 -25.71 -22.57 23.30
CA LYS A 160 -24.62 -21.66 22.89
C LYS A 160 -23.47 -22.41 22.24
N ASN A 161 -22.99 -23.49 22.85
CA ASN A 161 -21.92 -24.33 22.29
C ASN A 161 -22.31 -24.96 20.94
N VAL A 162 -23.54 -25.46 20.80
CA VAL A 162 -24.05 -25.98 19.53
C VAL A 162 -24.15 -24.87 18.48
N ARG A 163 -24.66 -23.69 18.85
CA ARG A 163 -24.75 -22.52 17.95
C ARG A 163 -23.37 -22.06 17.48
N ASP A 164 -22.40 -22.00 18.38
CA ASP A 164 -21.03 -21.60 18.06
C ASP A 164 -20.34 -22.63 17.17
N SER A 165 -20.53 -23.92 17.45
CA SER A 165 -20.01 -25.02 16.62
C SER A 165 -20.65 -25.04 15.23
N TYR A 166 -21.96 -24.84 15.16
CA TYR A 166 -22.71 -24.71 13.90
C TYR A 166 -22.24 -23.52 13.08
N ASN A 167 -22.11 -22.35 13.71
CA ASN A 167 -21.60 -21.16 13.07
C ASN A 167 -20.15 -21.36 12.61
N GLN A 168 -19.33 -22.08 13.37
CA GLN A 168 -17.95 -22.39 13.01
C GLN A 168 -17.89 -23.28 11.77
N VAL A 169 -18.59 -24.42 11.78
CA VAL A 169 -18.65 -25.36 10.64
C VAL A 169 -19.20 -24.67 9.40
N ARG A 170 -20.31 -23.92 9.54
CA ARG A 170 -20.88 -23.18 8.43
C ARG A 170 -19.94 -22.11 7.90
N ASN A 171 -19.25 -21.37 8.78
CA ASN A 171 -18.25 -20.37 8.35
C ASN A 171 -17.04 -20.98 7.64
N GLN A 172 -16.68 -22.23 7.95
CA GLN A 172 -15.61 -22.97 7.28
C GLN A 172 -16.05 -23.50 5.91
N LEU A 173 -17.32 -23.90 5.79
CA LEU A 173 -17.88 -24.51 4.57
C LEU A 173 -18.54 -23.51 3.61
N THR A 174 -18.81 -22.26 4.04
CA THR A 174 -19.43 -21.24 3.18
C THR A 174 -18.38 -20.51 2.35
N ASN A 175 -18.59 -20.49 1.05
CA ASN A 175 -17.81 -19.72 0.10
C ASN A 175 -17.87 -18.22 0.39
N LYS A 176 -16.75 -17.60 0.78
CA LYS A 176 -16.64 -16.17 1.03
C LYS A 176 -15.97 -15.47 -0.15
N VAL A 177 -16.67 -14.49 -0.72
CA VAL A 177 -16.12 -13.63 -1.77
C VAL A 177 -15.55 -12.36 -1.15
N PHE A 178 -14.29 -12.11 -1.41
CA PHE A 178 -13.60 -10.88 -1.04
C PHE A 178 -13.45 -9.99 -2.26
N SER A 179 -13.57 -8.67 -2.03
CA SER A 179 -13.35 -7.65 -3.05
C SER A 179 -12.25 -6.72 -2.55
N ILE A 180 -11.16 -6.61 -3.32
CA ILE A 180 -10.02 -5.76 -3.02
C ILE A 180 -10.05 -4.54 -3.94
N CYS A 181 -9.74 -3.39 -3.37
CA CYS A 181 -9.56 -2.13 -4.07
C CYS A 181 -8.59 -1.23 -3.31
N GLY A 182 -8.11 -0.21 -4.00
CA GLY A 182 -7.30 0.86 -3.44
C GLY A 182 -5.84 0.72 -3.80
N SER A 183 -5.20 1.87 -3.99
CA SER A 183 -3.77 1.97 -4.24
C SER A 183 -2.92 1.86 -2.97
N SER A 184 -3.51 1.68 -1.79
CA SER A 184 -2.83 1.85 -0.50
C SER A 184 -1.50 1.10 -0.45
N ALA A 185 -1.46 -0.20 -0.73
CA ALA A 185 -0.20 -0.96 -0.68
C ALA A 185 0.86 -0.44 -1.67
N GLY A 186 0.46 0.05 -2.84
CA GLY A 186 1.36 0.71 -3.80
C GLY A 186 1.87 2.06 -3.29
N VAL A 187 1.02 2.83 -2.62
CA VAL A 187 1.40 4.09 -1.96
C VAL A 187 2.37 3.83 -0.81
N TYR A 188 2.11 2.82 0.04
CA TYR A 188 3.01 2.44 1.12
C TYR A 188 4.38 1.98 0.60
N ALA A 189 4.44 1.33 -0.57
CA ALA A 189 5.73 1.02 -1.21
C ALA A 189 6.54 2.27 -1.54
N LEU A 190 5.90 3.32 -2.04
CA LEU A 190 6.59 4.60 -2.27
C LEU A 190 7.09 5.22 -0.96
N VAL A 191 6.29 5.15 0.11
CA VAL A 191 6.71 5.61 1.45
C VAL A 191 7.89 4.79 1.99
N GLY A 192 7.89 3.47 1.79
CA GLY A 192 9.01 2.60 2.18
C GLY A 192 10.30 2.96 1.43
N ALA A 193 10.20 3.20 0.14
CA ALA A 193 11.31 3.66 -0.68
C ALA A 193 11.81 5.05 -0.25
N GLU A 194 10.89 6.00 -0.01
CA GLU A 194 11.17 7.35 0.50
C GLU A 194 11.92 7.30 1.83
N THR A 195 11.49 6.43 2.74
CA THR A 195 12.13 6.27 4.07
C THR A 195 13.59 5.86 3.95
N VAL A 196 13.89 4.89 3.08
CA VAL A 196 15.28 4.46 2.83
C VAL A 196 16.10 5.60 2.23
N GLN A 197 15.54 6.34 1.27
CA GLN A 197 16.19 7.50 0.67
C GLN A 197 16.54 8.56 1.73
N ILE A 198 15.59 8.92 2.59
CA ILE A 198 15.78 9.88 3.70
C ILE A 198 16.93 9.42 4.61
N VAL A 199 16.94 8.15 5.02
CA VAL A 199 18.00 7.60 5.89
C VAL A 199 19.36 7.68 5.20
N CYS A 200 19.45 7.34 3.91
CA CYS A 200 20.69 7.48 3.15
C CYS A 200 21.16 8.94 3.05
N ASP A 201 20.26 9.89 2.82
CA ASP A 201 20.59 11.31 2.70
C ASP A 201 21.00 11.92 4.04
N LEU A 202 20.36 11.51 5.14
CA LEU A 202 20.76 11.88 6.49
C LEU A 202 22.16 11.33 6.82
N PHE A 203 22.41 10.06 6.51
CA PHE A 203 23.72 9.44 6.73
C PHE A 203 24.82 10.15 5.92
N LYS A 204 24.56 10.48 4.65
CA LYS A 204 25.50 11.26 3.82
C LYS A 204 25.74 12.66 4.37
N THR A 205 24.70 13.30 4.88
CA THR A 205 24.81 14.65 5.47
C THR A 205 25.67 14.62 6.74
N ILE A 206 25.45 13.65 7.64
CA ILE A 206 26.19 13.52 8.90
C ILE A 206 27.63 13.06 8.67
N PHE A 207 27.84 12.01 7.87
CA PHE A 207 29.15 11.34 7.73
C PHE A 207 29.93 11.71 6.47
N GLY A 208 29.29 12.26 5.44
CA GLY A 208 29.93 12.68 4.18
C GLY A 208 30.72 13.99 4.27
N HIS A 209 30.64 14.69 5.40
CA HIS A 209 31.31 15.97 5.66
C HIS A 209 32.85 15.90 5.58
N GLY A 210 33.45 14.69 5.68
CA GLY A 210 34.91 14.52 5.62
C GLY A 210 35.56 14.74 4.24
N ASN A 211 34.84 14.47 3.14
CA ASN A 211 35.44 14.49 1.80
C ASN A 211 35.26 15.81 1.03
N SER A 212 34.20 16.58 1.32
CA SER A 212 33.95 17.86 0.61
C SER A 212 34.88 18.99 1.09
N ARG A 213 35.15 19.08 2.41
CA ARG A 213 36.14 20.02 2.97
C ARG A 213 37.56 19.78 2.44
N ARG A 214 37.94 18.52 2.22
CA ARG A 214 39.27 18.18 1.68
C ARG A 214 39.43 18.55 0.21
N ARG A 215 38.34 18.62 -0.57
CA ARG A 215 38.35 19.03 -1.99
C ARG A 215 38.30 20.55 -2.16
N LYS A 216 37.52 21.28 -1.34
CA LYS A 216 37.55 22.77 -1.31
C LYS A 216 38.90 23.30 -0.79
N SER A 217 39.50 22.66 0.22
CA SER A 217 40.83 23.05 0.74
C SER A 217 41.98 22.90 -0.27
N ILE A 218 41.85 22.05 -1.30
CA ILE A 218 42.89 21.88 -2.34
C ILE A 218 42.74 22.93 -3.46
N LYS A 219 41.53 23.46 -3.69
CA LYS A 219 41.30 24.57 -4.63
C LYS A 219 41.53 25.96 -4.02
N ASN A 220 41.42 26.11 -2.70
CA ASN A 220 41.58 27.39 -1.98
C ASN A 220 43.04 27.86 -1.79
N LYS A 221 43.98 27.44 -2.65
CA LYS A 221 45.34 28.00 -2.66
C LYS A 221 45.58 29.02 -3.78
N GLU A 222 44.57 29.36 -4.58
CA GLU A 222 44.77 30.17 -5.81
C GLU A 222 43.82 31.36 -6.05
N SER A 223 42.94 31.79 -5.13
CA SER A 223 42.11 32.99 -5.36
C SER A 223 42.15 34.01 -4.24
N GLU A 224 42.53 35.23 -4.63
CA GLU A 224 42.52 36.47 -3.84
C GLU A 224 41.16 37.17 -4.06
N TYR A 225 40.06 36.66 -3.47
CA TYR A 225 38.72 37.27 -3.58
C TYR A 225 37.86 37.04 -2.31
N GLY A 226 38.34 37.54 -1.17
CA GLY A 226 37.77 37.23 0.16
C GLY A 226 36.44 37.90 0.56
N ARG A 227 35.67 38.51 -0.36
CA ARG A 227 34.38 39.16 -0.01
C ARG A 227 33.17 38.53 -0.69
N GLU A 228 33.28 38.11 -1.95
CA GLU A 228 32.25 37.29 -2.63
C GLU A 228 32.21 35.86 -2.07
N GLU A 229 33.35 35.33 -1.62
CA GLU A 229 33.46 34.00 -1.00
C GLU A 229 32.71 33.88 0.34
N ALA A 230 32.60 34.96 1.10
CA ALA A 230 31.88 34.96 2.37
C ALA A 230 30.36 34.89 2.15
N GLU A 231 29.84 35.61 1.13
CA GLU A 231 28.44 35.56 0.74
C GLU A 231 28.08 34.21 0.11
N GLU A 232 28.93 33.64 -0.76
CA GLU A 232 28.73 32.28 -1.31
C GLU A 232 28.79 31.19 -0.22
N GLU A 233 29.71 31.28 0.76
CA GLU A 233 29.75 30.32 1.87
C GLU A 233 28.54 30.42 2.79
N GLU A 234 28.03 31.63 3.03
CA GLU A 234 26.86 31.86 3.86
C GLU A 234 25.57 31.41 3.15
N GLU A 235 25.48 31.61 1.83
CA GLU A 235 24.39 31.11 1.00
C GLU A 235 24.42 29.57 0.88
N ASP A 236 25.59 28.96 0.74
CA ASP A 236 25.79 27.51 0.77
C ASP A 236 25.39 26.91 2.13
N LYS A 237 25.74 27.58 3.23
CA LYS A 237 25.36 27.18 4.59
C LYS A 237 23.85 27.30 4.80
N ASN A 238 23.23 28.39 4.37
CA ASN A 238 21.78 28.59 4.49
C ASN A 238 21.00 27.58 3.63
N LYS A 239 21.41 27.33 2.38
CA LYS A 239 20.83 26.26 1.53
C LYS A 239 20.99 24.88 2.15
N GLN A 240 22.11 24.62 2.84
CA GLN A 240 22.33 23.36 3.55
C GLN A 240 21.44 23.23 4.79
N VAL A 241 21.30 24.29 5.58
CA VAL A 241 20.41 24.32 6.76
C VAL A 241 18.97 24.12 6.34
N ASP A 242 18.48 24.82 5.31
CA ASP A 242 17.12 24.66 4.79
C ASP A 242 16.87 23.24 4.28
N LYS A 243 17.86 22.64 3.61
CA LYS A 243 17.80 21.25 3.17
C LYS A 243 17.75 20.29 4.37
N LEU A 244 18.51 20.55 5.42
CA LEU A 244 18.58 19.72 6.63
C LEU A 244 17.27 19.81 7.42
N VAL A 245 16.71 21.01 7.58
CA VAL A 245 15.40 21.24 8.21
C VAL A 245 14.30 20.55 7.41
N THR A 246 14.29 20.68 6.08
CA THR A 246 13.29 20.02 5.22
C THR A 246 13.39 18.49 5.33
N LEU A 247 14.62 17.95 5.34
CA LEU A 247 14.86 16.53 5.54
C LEU A 247 14.38 16.05 6.91
N GLU A 248 14.64 16.82 7.96
CA GLU A 248 14.24 16.50 9.33
C GLU A 248 12.72 16.52 9.49
N VAL A 249 12.03 17.55 8.99
CA VAL A 249 10.56 17.63 9.02
C VAL A 249 9.93 16.47 8.23
N ASN A 250 10.43 16.17 7.03
CA ASN A 250 9.94 15.03 6.25
C ASN A 250 10.19 13.70 6.98
N ALA A 251 11.40 13.48 7.50
CA ALA A 251 11.74 12.28 8.26
C ALA A 251 10.82 12.11 9.48
N PHE A 252 10.62 13.17 10.25
CA PHE A 252 9.82 13.14 11.47
C PHE A 252 8.33 12.88 11.17
N SER A 253 7.79 13.50 10.11
CA SER A 253 6.43 13.25 9.64
C SER A 253 6.22 11.79 9.24
N ARG A 254 7.15 11.21 8.48
CA ARG A 254 7.07 9.80 8.01
C ARG A 254 7.27 8.79 9.14
N VAL A 255 8.18 9.06 10.08
CA VAL A 255 8.37 8.23 11.27
C VAL A 255 7.12 8.22 12.13
N ASN A 256 6.49 9.37 12.37
CA ASN A 256 5.23 9.44 13.11
C ASN A 256 4.10 8.65 12.42
N TRP A 257 4.04 8.70 11.09
CA TRP A 257 3.07 7.94 10.33
C TRP A 257 3.33 6.42 10.40
N LEU A 258 4.60 5.99 10.32
CA LEU A 258 4.99 4.60 10.50
C LEU A 258 4.67 4.10 11.93
N ILE A 259 4.95 4.92 12.94
CA ILE A 259 4.60 4.61 14.34
C ILE A 259 3.09 4.48 14.49
N ALA A 260 2.30 5.37 13.89
CA ALA A 260 0.85 5.29 13.92
C ALA A 260 0.33 3.98 13.28
N GLU A 261 0.91 3.55 12.16
CA GLU A 261 0.54 2.28 11.50
C GLU A 261 0.96 1.05 12.34
N ILE A 262 2.16 1.07 12.93
CA ILE A 262 2.61 0.00 13.83
C ILE A 262 1.70 -0.07 15.06
N LEU A 263 1.34 1.07 15.65
CA LEU A 263 0.40 1.13 16.76
C LEU A 263 -1.00 0.65 16.33
N ALA A 264 -1.45 0.95 15.12
CA ALA A 264 -2.70 0.42 14.58
C ALA A 264 -2.65 -1.11 14.39
N LEU A 265 -1.53 -1.65 13.91
CA LEU A 265 -1.29 -3.10 13.84
C LEU A 265 -1.31 -3.75 15.22
N LEU A 266 -0.65 -3.15 16.20
CA LEU A 266 -0.59 -3.66 17.58
C LEU A 266 -1.97 -3.58 18.25
N ARG A 267 -2.72 -2.49 18.07
CA ARG A 267 -4.09 -2.31 18.58
C ARG A 267 -5.12 -3.20 17.86
N SER A 268 -4.88 -3.58 16.60
CA SER A 268 -5.78 -4.47 15.85
C SER A 268 -5.89 -5.89 16.45
N ASN A 269 -5.04 -6.25 17.42
CA ASN A 269 -5.23 -7.46 18.22
C ASN A 269 -6.43 -7.36 19.17
N GLU A 270 -6.91 -6.16 19.51
CA GLU A 270 -7.94 -5.97 20.55
C GLU A 270 -9.37 -5.80 20.00
N SER A 271 -9.61 -5.39 18.75
CA SER A 271 -10.99 -5.10 18.33
C SER A 271 -11.47 -5.57 16.95
N LEU A 272 -10.68 -5.73 15.88
CA LEU A 272 -11.25 -6.15 14.56
C LEU A 272 -10.26 -6.92 13.68
N LYS A 273 -10.59 -8.19 13.39
CA LYS A 273 -9.80 -9.10 12.53
C LYS A 273 -9.61 -8.61 11.08
N HIS A 274 -10.46 -7.70 10.60
CA HIS A 274 -10.39 -7.14 9.24
C HIS A 274 -9.29 -6.08 9.12
N ASP A 275 -9.13 -5.23 10.13
CA ASP A 275 -8.12 -4.15 10.13
C ASP A 275 -6.70 -4.72 10.12
N LYS A 276 -6.50 -5.87 10.80
CA LYS A 276 -5.20 -6.55 10.82
C LYS A 276 -4.73 -7.02 9.43
N ILE A 277 -5.63 -7.49 8.57
CA ILE A 277 -5.26 -7.98 7.23
C ILE A 277 -4.93 -6.81 6.31
N LEU A 278 -5.73 -5.74 6.38
CA LEU A 278 -5.52 -4.51 5.62
C LEU A 278 -4.17 -3.88 5.98
N ASN A 279 -3.89 -3.70 7.26
CA ASN A 279 -2.65 -3.09 7.74
C ASN A 279 -1.41 -3.97 7.39
N LEU A 280 -1.57 -5.29 7.34
CA LEU A 280 -0.48 -6.19 6.94
C LEU A 280 -0.20 -6.11 5.42
N ALA A 281 -1.24 -5.91 4.60
CA ALA A 281 -1.07 -5.61 3.18
C ALA A 281 -0.37 -4.26 2.95
N HIS A 282 -0.70 -3.24 3.72
CA HIS A 282 0.00 -1.95 3.71
C HIS A 282 1.48 -2.11 4.10
N MET A 283 1.75 -2.82 5.20
CA MET A 283 3.10 -3.04 5.70
C MET A 283 3.96 -3.84 4.70
N ASN A 284 3.40 -4.85 4.04
CA ASN A 284 4.14 -5.58 3.01
C ASN A 284 4.40 -4.74 1.75
N GLY A 285 3.50 -3.82 1.40
CA GLY A 285 3.78 -2.79 0.41
C GLY A 285 4.98 -1.93 0.82
N PHE A 286 4.98 -1.41 2.06
CA PHE A 286 6.10 -0.64 2.61
C PHE A 286 7.43 -1.40 2.56
N ILE A 287 7.44 -2.66 3.04
CA ILE A 287 8.64 -3.51 3.05
C ILE A 287 9.15 -3.70 1.62
N PHE A 288 8.28 -4.01 0.67
CA PHE A 288 8.65 -4.15 -0.74
C PHE A 288 9.40 -2.91 -1.25
N GLY A 289 8.83 -1.72 -1.05
CA GLY A 289 9.45 -0.48 -1.51
C GLY A 289 10.78 -0.18 -0.83
N ALA A 290 10.87 -0.40 0.49
CA ALA A 290 12.11 -0.25 1.24
C ALA A 290 13.20 -1.21 0.71
N THR A 291 12.87 -2.49 0.51
CA THR A 291 13.79 -3.49 -0.02
C THR A 291 14.27 -3.13 -1.43
N VAL A 292 13.37 -2.75 -2.33
CA VAL A 292 13.73 -2.34 -3.69
C VAL A 292 14.67 -1.13 -3.67
N MET A 293 14.36 -0.12 -2.84
CA MET A 293 15.23 1.06 -2.73
C MET A 293 16.60 0.71 -2.16
N VAL A 294 16.68 -0.16 -1.14
CA VAL A 294 17.98 -0.63 -0.62
C VAL A 294 18.79 -1.30 -1.73
N ILE A 295 18.16 -2.18 -2.52
CA ILE A 295 18.83 -2.84 -3.65
C ILE A 295 19.35 -1.82 -4.65
N TRP A 296 18.53 -0.84 -5.06
CA TRP A 296 18.96 0.21 -5.98
C TRP A 296 20.09 1.08 -5.42
N LYS A 297 20.09 1.37 -4.12
CA LYS A 297 21.19 2.10 -3.48
C LYS A 297 22.48 1.30 -3.42
N LEU A 298 22.40 -0.01 -3.14
CA LEU A 298 23.56 -0.89 -3.16
C LEU A 298 24.11 -1.05 -4.58
N GLN A 299 23.26 -1.23 -5.59
CA GLN A 299 23.67 -1.30 -6.99
C GLN A 299 24.43 -0.04 -7.43
N ASN A 300 23.89 1.14 -7.11
CA ASN A 300 24.54 2.42 -7.39
C ASN A 300 25.89 2.56 -6.64
N LEU A 301 25.99 2.02 -5.43
CA LEU A 301 27.24 2.04 -4.65
C LEU A 301 28.32 1.13 -5.27
N PHE A 302 27.93 -0.05 -5.76
CA PHE A 302 28.84 -1.03 -6.34
C PHE A 302 29.05 -0.88 -7.85
N GLY A 303 28.37 0.07 -8.50
CA GLY A 303 28.46 0.29 -9.95
C GLY A 303 27.89 -0.86 -10.78
N ILE A 304 26.98 -1.66 -10.22
CA ILE A 304 26.38 -2.81 -10.90
C ILE A 304 25.11 -2.33 -11.61
N SER A 305 25.13 -2.30 -12.95
CA SER A 305 23.95 -2.17 -13.78
C SER A 305 23.36 -3.56 -14.03
N LEU A 306 22.07 -3.74 -13.77
CA LEU A 306 21.28 -4.86 -14.32
C LEU A 306 20.73 -4.49 -15.69
#